data_AF-A0A3S9NTT4-F1
#
_entry.id   AF-A0A3S9NTT4-F1
#
_cell.length_a   1.000
_cell.length_b   1.000
_cell.length_c   1.000
_cell.angle_alpha   90.00
_cell.angle_beta   90.00
_cell.angle_gamma   90.00
#
_symmetry.space_group_name_H-M   'P 1'
#
loop_
_entity.id
_entity.type
_entity.pdbx_description
1 polymer ?
#
loop_
_entity_poly.entity_id
_entity_poly.type
_entity_poly.pdbx_seq_one_letter_code
_entity_poly.pdbx_strand_id
1 'polypeptide(L)'
;MKRFFIVLICCNLASCSFFESKEKRTQELINAELREIDWNSIDSYPLFLSCDETASKENQRLCFENKLITHFEATLNEFEFTVDSAKNPVVAVIFVIDTEGRITIVDIEKDADIVKQMPEFDGIISQSLKNVPAIAPALKRGIPVSTKFRIPIQLNTK
;
A
#
# COMPACT_ATOMS: atom_id res chain seq x y z
N MET A 1 -63.33 -32.55 8.57
CA MET A 1 -61.91 -32.94 8.40
C MET A 1 -61.18 -32.29 7.22
N LYS A 2 -61.84 -31.69 6.20
CA LYS A 2 -61.14 -30.98 5.10
C LYS A 2 -60.66 -29.56 5.43
N ARG A 3 -61.31 -28.87 6.37
CA ARG A 3 -60.97 -27.47 6.77
C ARG A 3 -59.73 -27.37 7.67
N PHE A 4 -59.40 -28.42 8.41
CA PHE A 4 -58.26 -28.43 9.34
C PHE A 4 -56.92 -28.63 8.61
N PHE A 5 -56.92 -29.36 7.50
CA PHE A 5 -55.75 -29.55 6.65
C PHE A 5 -55.29 -28.27 5.95
N ILE A 6 -56.22 -27.34 5.67
CA ILE A 6 -55.90 -26.06 5.01
C ILE A 6 -55.16 -25.12 5.97
N VAL A 7 -55.51 -25.13 7.26
CA VAL A 7 -54.86 -24.31 8.29
C VAL A 7 -53.42 -24.79 8.56
N LEU A 8 -53.20 -26.10 8.57
CA LEU A 8 -51.87 -26.71 8.78
C LEU A 8 -50.91 -26.45 7.60
N ILE A 9 -51.43 -26.34 6.38
CA ILE A 9 -50.61 -26.02 5.19
C ILE A 9 -50.24 -24.53 5.15
N CYS A 10 -51.11 -23.62 5.60
CA CYS A 10 -50.78 -22.19 5.66
C CYS A 10 -49.72 -21.85 6.72
N CYS A 11 -49.69 -22.57 7.85
CA CYS A 11 -48.67 -22.34 8.89
C CYS A 11 -47.25 -22.75 8.48
N ASN A 12 -47.09 -23.66 7.52
CA ASN A 12 -45.78 -24.13 7.04
C ASN A 12 -45.13 -23.19 6.01
N LEU A 13 -45.87 -22.26 5.42
CA LEU A 13 -45.33 -21.27 4.47
C LEU A 13 -44.86 -19.97 5.15
N ALA A 14 -45.20 -19.77 6.42
CA ALA A 14 -44.81 -18.57 7.19
C ALA A 14 -43.46 -18.72 7.92
N SER A 15 -42.84 -19.90 7.91
CA SER A 15 -41.61 -20.16 8.68
C SER A 15 -40.30 -19.91 7.92
N CYS A 16 -40.36 -19.47 6.65
CA CYS A 16 -39.17 -19.35 5.80
C CYS A 16 -38.59 -17.93 5.67
N SER A 17 -38.89 -17.00 6.57
CA SER A 17 -38.33 -15.63 6.48
C SER A 17 -37.62 -15.11 7.74
N PHE A 18 -37.38 -15.94 8.76
CA PHE A 18 -36.89 -15.45 10.06
C PHE A 18 -35.51 -15.98 10.50
N PHE A 19 -34.86 -16.81 9.69
CA PHE A 19 -33.53 -17.34 10.02
C PHE A 19 -32.47 -16.86 9.02
N GLU A 20 -32.41 -15.55 8.79
CA GLU A 20 -31.21 -14.96 8.21
C GLU A 20 -30.11 -15.09 9.27
N SER A 21 -29.12 -15.94 9.00
CA SER A 21 -28.04 -16.26 9.94
C SER A 21 -27.40 -14.97 10.46
N LYS A 22 -27.22 -14.86 11.78
CA LYS A 22 -26.52 -13.75 12.45
C LYS A 22 -25.17 -13.44 11.79
N GLU A 23 -24.50 -14.48 11.29
CA GLU A 23 -23.25 -14.38 10.53
C GLU A 23 -23.39 -13.58 9.24
N LYS A 24 -24.45 -13.79 8.45
CA LYS A 24 -24.70 -13.02 7.22
C LYS A 24 -24.91 -11.54 7.52
N ARG A 25 -25.70 -11.23 8.54
CA ARG A 25 -25.94 -9.84 8.97
C ARG A 25 -24.66 -9.17 9.45
N THR A 26 -23.81 -9.89 10.18
CA THR A 26 -22.49 -9.38 10.59
C THR A 26 -21.58 -9.13 9.39
N GLN A 27 -21.53 -10.05 8.43
CA GLN A 27 -20.74 -9.88 7.20
C GLN A 27 -21.25 -8.71 6.35
N GLU A 28 -22.57 -8.53 6.24
CA GLU A 28 -23.16 -7.40 5.52
C GLU A 28 -22.87 -6.06 6.18
N LEU A 29 -22.89 -6.00 7.52
CA LEU A 29 -22.49 -4.81 8.29
C LEU A 29 -21.01 -4.48 8.09
N ILE A 30 -20.11 -5.47 8.22
CA ILE A 30 -18.68 -5.29 7.95
C ILE A 30 -18.45 -4.79 6.52
N ASN A 31 -19.11 -5.41 5.53
CA ASN A 31 -18.99 -5.01 4.13
C ASN A 31 -19.62 -3.65 3.82
N ALA A 32 -20.62 -3.21 4.57
CA ALA A 32 -21.18 -1.87 4.47
C ALA A 32 -20.20 -0.83 5.04
N GLU A 33 -19.63 -1.10 6.21
CA GLU A 33 -18.59 -0.24 6.82
C GLU A 33 -17.36 -0.13 5.91
N LEU A 34 -16.90 -1.23 5.30
CA LEU A 34 -15.78 -1.24 4.35
C LEU A 34 -16.06 -0.40 3.08
N ARG A 35 -17.32 -0.28 2.64
CA ARG A 35 -17.69 0.50 1.45
C ARG A 35 -17.69 2.00 1.68
N GLU A 36 -17.86 2.45 2.93
CA GLU A 36 -17.85 3.87 3.32
C GLU A 36 -16.45 4.41 3.65
N ILE A 37 -15.41 3.59 3.46
CA ILE A 37 -14.02 3.95 3.70
C ILE A 37 -13.49 4.75 2.49
N ASP A 38 -13.23 6.06 2.66
CA ASP A 38 -12.65 6.93 1.61
C ASP A 38 -11.17 6.59 1.36
N TRP A 39 -10.87 5.56 0.55
CA TRP A 39 -9.54 4.94 0.37
C TRP A 39 -8.36 5.89 0.09
N ASN A 40 -8.59 7.17 -0.18
CA ASN A 40 -7.55 8.20 -0.34
C ASN A 40 -7.00 8.76 1.00
N SER A 41 -7.74 8.65 2.11
CA SER A 41 -7.28 9.13 3.42
C SER A 41 -6.73 7.97 4.27
N ILE A 42 -5.41 7.97 4.52
CA ILE A 42 -4.75 7.08 5.49
C ILE A 42 -4.61 7.77 6.86
N ASP A 43 -4.64 7.01 7.94
CA ASP A 43 -4.49 7.56 9.30
C ASP A 43 -3.03 7.60 9.72
N SER A 44 -2.28 6.54 9.39
CA SER A 44 -0.84 6.42 9.63
C SER A 44 -0.12 6.01 8.35
N TYR A 45 1.05 6.60 8.12
CA TYR A 45 1.95 6.19 7.03
C TYR A 45 2.61 4.84 7.35
N PRO A 46 3.17 4.16 6.35
CA PRO A 46 4.05 3.03 6.61
C PRO A 46 5.25 3.52 7.43
N LEU A 47 5.66 2.73 8.42
CA LEU A 47 6.69 3.14 9.37
C LEU A 47 7.81 2.12 9.42
N PHE A 48 9.03 2.61 9.35
CA PHE A 48 10.21 1.85 9.76
C PHE A 48 10.26 1.79 11.29
N LEU A 49 10.86 0.73 11.84
CA LEU A 49 11.09 0.60 13.29
C LEU A 49 11.87 1.77 13.91
N SER A 50 12.63 2.50 13.09
CA SER A 50 13.40 3.67 13.53
C SER A 50 12.62 4.99 13.51
N CYS A 51 11.37 4.99 13.05
CA CYS A 51 10.48 6.15 13.07
C CYS A 51 9.61 6.15 14.33
N ASP A 52 9.34 7.34 14.86
CA ASP A 52 8.47 7.51 16.04
C ASP A 52 6.99 7.36 15.64
N GLU A 53 6.35 6.31 16.13
CA GLU A 53 4.94 6.01 15.91
C GLU A 53 3.99 7.01 16.61
N THR A 54 4.48 7.73 17.63
CA THR A 54 3.70 8.72 18.37
C THR A 54 3.77 10.12 17.76
N ALA A 55 4.65 10.30 16.77
CA ALA A 55 4.81 11.57 16.07
C ALA A 55 3.56 11.93 15.24
N SER A 56 3.47 13.20 14.85
CA SER A 56 2.41 13.65 13.93
C SER A 56 2.49 12.89 12.60
N LYS A 57 1.34 12.71 11.94
CA LYS A 57 1.25 12.07 10.62
C LYS A 57 2.22 12.65 9.59
N GLU A 58 2.47 13.97 9.64
CA GLU A 58 3.43 14.62 8.76
C GLU A 58 4.88 14.23 9.09
N ASN A 59 5.24 14.16 10.37
CA ASN A 59 6.57 13.71 10.77
C ASN A 59 6.79 12.23 10.46
N GLN A 60 5.75 11.40 10.59
CA GLN A 60 5.77 10.01 10.17
C GLN A 60 6.03 9.87 8.66
N ARG A 61 5.30 10.65 7.85
CA ARG A 61 5.51 10.72 6.39
C ARG A 61 6.95 11.10 6.05
N LEU A 62 7.44 12.19 6.64
CA LEU A 62 8.80 12.68 6.39
C LEU A 62 9.85 11.67 6.83
N CYS A 63 9.65 10.99 7.98
CA CYS A 63 10.57 9.95 8.42
C CYS A 63 10.63 8.79 7.42
N PHE A 64 9.48 8.31 6.96
CA PHE A 64 9.38 7.25 5.95
C PHE A 64 10.05 7.65 4.63
N GLU A 65 9.69 8.82 4.09
CA GLU A 65 10.25 9.34 2.83
C GLU A 65 11.78 9.48 2.93
N ASN A 66 12.29 10.12 3.99
CA ASN A 66 13.73 10.32 4.18
C ASN A 66 14.49 9.01 4.34
N LYS A 67 13.95 8.04 5.08
CA LYS A 67 14.60 6.73 5.26
C LYS A 67 14.72 5.99 3.93
N LEU A 68 13.67 6.03 3.12
CA LEU A 68 13.66 5.35 1.83
C LEU A 68 14.58 6.05 0.81
N ILE A 69 14.57 7.38 0.76
CA ILE A 69 15.50 8.18 -0.07
C ILE A 69 16.94 7.90 0.35
N THR A 70 17.25 7.95 1.65
CA THR A 70 18.60 7.67 2.15
C THR A 70 19.06 6.25 1.80
N HIS A 71 18.15 5.27 1.86
CA HIS A 71 18.45 3.89 1.48
C HIS A 71 18.76 3.75 -0.02
N PHE A 72 17.99 4.44 -0.88
CA PHE A 72 18.27 4.50 -2.31
C PHE A 72 19.59 5.19 -2.61
N GLU A 73 19.86 6.34 -1.99
CA GLU A 73 21.12 7.06 -2.15
C GLU A 73 22.30 6.20 -1.72
N ALA A 74 22.21 5.52 -0.57
CA ALA A 74 23.24 4.60 -0.11
C ALA A 74 23.49 3.48 -1.11
N THR A 75 22.42 2.86 -1.64
CA THR A 75 22.55 1.79 -2.64
C THR A 75 23.15 2.31 -3.94
N LEU A 76 22.67 3.44 -4.47
CA LEU A 76 23.19 4.03 -5.71
C LEU A 76 24.66 4.44 -5.57
N ASN A 77 25.07 4.90 -4.39
CA ASN A 77 26.46 5.27 -4.11
C ASN A 77 27.45 4.10 -4.13
N GLU A 78 26.97 2.85 -4.07
CA GLU A 78 27.77 1.62 -4.22
C GLU A 78 28.10 1.31 -5.69
N PHE A 79 27.38 1.91 -6.63
CA PHE A 79 27.58 1.72 -8.07
C PHE A 79 28.27 2.92 -8.69
N GLU A 80 29.19 2.65 -9.62
CA GLU A 80 29.79 3.69 -10.46
C GLU A 80 28.91 3.91 -11.69
N PHE A 81 28.35 5.11 -11.83
CA PHE A 81 27.58 5.52 -13.00
C PHE A 81 27.93 6.96 -13.40
N THR A 82 27.76 7.28 -14.67
CA THR A 82 27.95 8.64 -15.19
C THR A 82 26.65 9.10 -15.82
N VAL A 83 26.04 10.11 -15.24
CA VAL A 83 24.86 10.79 -15.78
C VAL A 83 25.17 12.27 -16.04
N ASP A 84 24.45 12.88 -16.97
CA ASP A 84 24.65 14.31 -17.25
C ASP A 84 24.12 15.18 -16.10
N SER A 85 25.00 15.51 -15.15
CA SER A 85 24.68 16.33 -13.97
C SER A 85 24.21 17.74 -14.32
N ALA A 86 24.47 18.25 -15.53
CA ALA A 86 23.94 19.55 -15.94
C ALA A 86 22.41 19.55 -16.07
N LYS A 87 21.80 18.38 -16.29
CA LYS A 87 20.35 18.23 -16.44
C LYS A 87 19.62 17.90 -15.13
N ASN A 88 20.33 17.59 -14.05
CA ASN A 88 19.76 17.11 -12.77
C ASN A 88 18.64 16.07 -12.98
N PRO A 89 18.94 14.92 -13.62
CA PRO A 89 17.91 13.97 -13.98
C PRO A 89 17.20 13.42 -12.73
N VAL A 90 15.87 13.38 -12.78
CA VAL A 90 15.01 12.85 -11.72
C VAL A 90 14.30 11.61 -12.24
N VAL A 91 14.41 10.51 -11.51
CA VAL A 91 13.71 9.26 -11.79
C VAL A 91 12.61 9.06 -10.75
N ALA A 92 11.40 8.74 -11.17
CA ALA A 92 10.30 8.46 -10.24
C ALA A 92 10.07 6.96 -10.12
N VAL A 93 10.26 6.42 -8.91
CA VAL A 93 9.98 5.02 -8.59
C VAL A 93 8.58 4.92 -8.00
N ILE A 94 7.73 4.11 -8.62
CA ILE A 94 6.36 3.87 -8.20
C ILE A 94 6.26 2.47 -7.65
N PHE A 95 5.81 2.34 -6.40
CA PHE A 95 5.72 1.05 -5.72
C PHE A 95 4.49 1.00 -4.82
N VAL A 96 4.11 -0.21 -4.45
CA VAL A 96 3.02 -0.50 -3.53
C VAL A 96 3.60 -1.18 -2.29
N ILE A 97 3.16 -0.75 -1.12
CA ILE A 97 3.35 -1.44 0.14
C ILE A 97 2.04 -2.16 0.45
N ASP A 98 2.10 -3.48 0.63
CA ASP A 98 0.92 -4.29 0.97
C ASP A 98 0.58 -4.26 2.47
N THR A 99 -0.48 -4.96 2.85
CA THR A 99 -0.95 -5.05 4.25
C THR A 99 0.02 -5.78 5.18
N GLU A 100 1.05 -6.44 4.63
CA GLU A 100 2.10 -7.12 5.38
C GLU A 100 3.43 -6.34 5.35
N GLY A 101 3.44 -5.14 4.76
CA GLY A 101 4.64 -4.30 4.68
C GLY A 101 5.60 -4.70 3.56
N ARG A 102 5.21 -5.58 2.63
CA ARG A 102 6.05 -5.94 1.48
C ARG A 102 5.94 -4.91 0.37
N ILE A 103 7.09 -4.57 -0.22
CA ILE A 103 7.20 -3.63 -1.31
C ILE A 103 7.16 -4.36 -2.65
N THR A 104 6.32 -3.88 -3.57
CA THR A 104 6.29 -4.32 -4.98
C THR A 104 6.43 -3.11 -5.89
N ILE A 105 7.41 -3.14 -6.80
CA ILE A 105 7.57 -2.09 -7.82
C ILE A 105 6.42 -2.22 -8.82
N VAL A 106 5.75 -1.10 -9.08
CA VAL A 106 4.72 -0.98 -10.12
C VAL A 106 5.34 -0.44 -11.40
N ASP A 107 6.16 0.60 -11.30
CA ASP A 107 6.77 1.26 -12.45
C ASP A 107 8.00 2.08 -12.05
N ILE A 108 8.88 2.35 -13.01
CA ILE A 108 10.04 3.23 -12.86
C ILE A 108 10.03 4.20 -14.05
N GLU A 109 9.60 5.44 -13.78
CA GLU A 109 9.53 6.50 -14.79
C GLU A 109 10.88 7.23 -14.87
N LYS A 110 11.55 7.12 -16.01
CA LYS A 110 12.88 7.69 -16.26
C LYS A 110 13.00 8.19 -17.69
N ASP A 111 13.84 9.20 -17.88
CA ASP A 111 14.14 9.74 -19.20
C ASP A 111 14.91 8.75 -20.07
N ALA A 112 14.71 8.84 -21.39
CA ALA A 112 15.39 7.98 -22.37
C ALA A 112 16.93 8.10 -22.32
N ASP A 113 17.45 9.24 -21.87
CA ASP A 113 18.89 9.45 -21.66
C ASP A 113 19.42 8.56 -20.52
N ILE A 114 18.66 8.41 -19.42
CA ILE A 114 19.02 7.55 -18.29
C ILE A 114 19.00 6.08 -18.69
N VAL A 115 18.05 5.66 -19.53
CA VAL A 115 18.03 4.28 -20.05
C VAL A 115 19.30 3.94 -20.83
N LYS A 116 19.89 4.92 -21.52
CA LYS A 116 21.13 4.73 -22.29
C LYS A 116 22.38 4.84 -21.42
N GLN A 117 22.38 5.77 -20.45
CA GLN A 117 23.53 6.05 -19.60
C GLN A 117 23.68 5.03 -18.45
N MET A 118 22.57 4.48 -17.97
CA MET A 118 22.52 3.57 -16.81
C MET A 118 21.48 2.45 -17.03
N PRO A 119 21.72 1.52 -17.98
CA PRO A 119 20.78 0.45 -18.29
C PRO A 119 20.48 -0.48 -17.11
N GLU A 120 21.40 -0.61 -16.16
CA GLU A 120 21.28 -1.42 -14.94
C GLU A 120 20.41 -0.79 -13.84
N PHE A 121 19.94 0.46 -14.03
CA PHE A 121 19.22 1.23 -13.01
C PHE A 121 18.05 0.45 -12.38
N ASP A 122 17.23 -0.21 -13.20
CA ASP A 122 16.05 -0.93 -12.69
C ASP A 122 16.44 -2.12 -11.81
N GLY A 123 17.54 -2.78 -12.14
CA GLY A 123 18.11 -3.87 -11.34
C GLY A 123 18.60 -3.36 -10.00
N ILE A 124 19.29 -2.22 -9.99
CA ILE A 124 19.81 -1.58 -8.76
C ILE A 124 18.66 -1.16 -7.84
N ILE A 125 17.64 -0.47 -8.37
CA ILE A 125 16.47 -0.07 -7.57
C ILE A 125 15.70 -1.30 -7.05
N SER A 126 15.54 -2.33 -7.89
CA SER A 126 14.90 -3.58 -7.47
C SER A 126 15.66 -4.28 -6.36
N GLN A 127 16.99 -4.27 -6.41
CA GLN A 127 17.84 -4.84 -5.36
C GLN A 127 17.80 -3.99 -4.10
N SER A 128 17.81 -2.66 -4.25
CA SER A 128 17.70 -1.71 -3.14
C SER A 128 16.43 -1.97 -2.34
N LEU A 129 15.27 -2.02 -3.00
CA LEU A 129 13.97 -2.25 -2.36
C LEU A 129 13.84 -3.61 -1.67
N LYS A 130 14.52 -4.65 -2.16
CA LYS A 130 14.57 -5.97 -1.50
C LYS A 130 15.36 -5.95 -0.19
N ASN A 131 16.33 -5.04 -0.09
CA ASN A 131 17.23 -4.91 1.06
C ASN A 131 16.77 -3.85 2.07
N VAL A 132 15.62 -3.21 1.82
CA VAL A 132 15.04 -2.23 2.73
C VAL A 132 14.66 -2.91 4.06
N PRO A 133 14.92 -2.27 5.23
CA PRO A 133 14.48 -2.80 6.53
C PRO A 133 12.98 -3.03 6.58
N ALA A 134 12.53 -3.94 7.46
CA ALA A 134 11.12 -4.24 7.62
C ALA A 134 10.28 -2.97 7.89
N ILE A 135 9.14 -2.87 7.21
CA ILE A 135 8.22 -1.72 7.24
C ILE A 135 6.88 -2.18 7.78
N ALA A 136 6.31 -1.45 8.73
CA ALA A 136 4.92 -1.63 9.12
C ALA A 136 3.99 -1.05 8.04
N PRO A 137 2.88 -1.71 7.70
CA PRO A 137 1.94 -1.22 6.70
C PRO A 137 1.30 0.11 7.14
N ALA A 138 0.83 0.89 6.17
CA ALA A 138 -0.05 2.02 6.47
C ALA A 138 -1.34 1.54 7.14
N LEU A 139 -1.85 2.36 8.05
CA LEU A 139 -3.08 2.06 8.78
C LEU A 139 -4.18 3.03 8.37
N LYS A 140 -5.39 2.48 8.30
CA LYS A 140 -6.62 3.24 8.15
C LYS A 140 -7.68 2.71 9.09
N ARG A 141 -8.14 3.57 9.99
CA ARG A 141 -9.00 3.25 11.14
C ARG A 141 -8.41 2.08 11.96
N GLY A 142 -7.09 2.03 12.07
CA GLY A 142 -6.34 0.94 12.70
C GLY A 142 -6.22 -0.34 11.89
N ILE A 143 -6.77 -0.39 10.66
CA ILE A 143 -6.71 -1.55 9.77
C ILE A 143 -5.55 -1.38 8.79
N PRO A 144 -4.65 -2.37 8.64
CA PRO A 144 -3.62 -2.37 7.61
C PRO A 144 -4.22 -2.25 6.22
N VAL A 145 -3.70 -1.31 5.42
CA VAL A 145 -4.14 -1.08 4.04
C VAL A 145 -2.95 -1.03 3.10
N SER A 146 -3.17 -1.50 1.87
CA SER A 146 -2.18 -1.34 0.82
C SER A 146 -2.13 0.10 0.33
N THR A 147 -0.92 0.63 0.13
CA THR A 147 -0.69 2.02 -0.23
C THR A 147 0.30 2.14 -1.38
N LYS A 148 0.01 3.03 -2.33
CA LYS A 148 0.83 3.29 -3.50
C LYS A 148 1.61 4.58 -3.30
N PHE A 149 2.92 4.52 -3.51
CA PHE A 149 3.82 5.65 -3.40
C PHE A 149 4.51 5.93 -4.73
N ARG A 150 4.87 7.19 -4.92
CA ARG A 150 5.71 7.68 -6.01
C ARG A 150 6.81 8.51 -5.37
N ILE A 151 8.05 8.04 -5.46
CA ILE A 151 9.21 8.74 -4.89
C ILE A 151 10.11 9.23 -6.01
N PRO A 152 10.38 10.54 -6.10
CA PRO A 152 11.40 11.08 -6.98
C PRO A 152 12.78 10.82 -6.37
N ILE A 153 13.69 10.28 -7.17
CA ILE A 153 15.11 10.09 -6.85
C ILE A 153 15.89 11.01 -7.77
N GLN A 154 16.65 11.93 -7.18
CA GLN A 154 17.57 12.77 -7.93
C GLN A 154 18.90 12.05 -8.13
N LEU A 155 19.35 11.95 -9.38
CA LEU A 155 20.64 11.33 -9.69
C LEU A 155 21.71 12.43 -9.75
N ASN A 156 22.68 12.36 -8.86
CA ASN A 156 23.86 13.21 -8.86
C ASN A 156 25.08 12.33 -9.11
N THR A 157 25.92 12.69 -10.09
CA THR A 157 27.20 11.99 -10.27
C THR A 157 28.17 12.34 -9.15
N LYS A 158 29.08 11.40 -8.85
CA LYS A 158 30.33 11.72 -8.15
C LYS A 158 31.34 12.37 -9.08
#